data_AF-A0A7S3I664-F1
#
_entry.id   AF-A0A7S3I664-F1
#
_cell.length_a   1.000
_cell.length_b   1.000
_cell.length_c   1.000
_cell.angle_alpha   90.00
_cell.angle_beta   90.00
_cell.angle_gamma   90.00
#
_symmetry.space_group_name_H-M   'P 1'
#
loop_
_entity.id
_entity.type
_entity.pdbx_description
1 polymer ?
#
loop_
_entity_poly.entity_id
_entity_poly.type
_entity_poly.pdbx_seq_one_letter_code
_entity_poly.pdbx_strand_id
1 'polypeptide(L)'
;MVFITRRPLDTGDAGQDYLIELPSVIPMSYAYKSGTANFMKHDSRGVWSLAIDRGGVISDGGLDVKELLRNEDYEQHGLWMWGLWFVCGLGLLVTKRYVKKHWMSMQMIHSLLGMFVMIATIIFAMKVADFDLSDGSFHNYLGTVFLFISILGS
;
A
#
# COMPACT_ATOMS: atom_id res chain seq x y z
N MET A 1 30.50 -8.89 -15.85
CA MET A 1 29.72 -9.16 -17.07
C MET A 1 28.43 -8.36 -16.96
N VAL A 2 27.97 -7.74 -18.04
CA VAL A 2 26.78 -6.86 -18.03
C VAL A 2 25.71 -7.53 -18.89
N PHE A 3 24.50 -7.69 -18.34
CA PHE A 3 23.38 -8.22 -19.10
C PHE A 3 22.58 -7.05 -19.66
N ILE A 4 22.67 -6.83 -20.98
CA ILE A 4 21.96 -5.76 -21.66
C ILE A 4 20.56 -6.26 -21.99
N THR A 5 19.56 -5.73 -21.28
CA THR A 5 18.16 -5.95 -21.64
C THR A 5 17.69 -4.82 -22.56
N ARG A 6 16.93 -5.17 -23.60
CA ARG A 6 16.20 -4.19 -24.43
C ARG A 6 14.72 -4.45 -24.27
N ARG A 7 13.94 -3.37 -24.18
CA ARG A 7 12.47 -3.46 -24.21
C ARG A 7 12.04 -3.99 -25.58
N PRO A 8 11.01 -4.86 -25.68
CA PRO A 8 10.49 -5.31 -26.97
C PRO A 8 9.70 -4.21 -27.72
N LEU A 9 9.43 -3.08 -27.07
CA LEU A 9 8.83 -1.88 -27.66
C LEU A 9 9.73 -0.69 -27.36
N ASP A 10 10.09 0.07 -28.39
CA ASP A 10 10.81 1.34 -28.24
C ASP A 10 9.86 2.40 -27.66
N THR A 11 10.15 2.89 -26.45
CA THR A 11 9.37 3.92 -25.77
C THR A 11 9.92 5.33 -25.97
N GLY A 12 10.94 5.51 -26.81
CA GLY A 12 11.59 6.81 -27.07
C GLY A 12 12.46 7.34 -25.92
N ASP A 13 12.58 6.59 -24.82
CA ASP A 13 13.32 6.97 -23.61
C ASP A 13 14.59 6.11 -23.47
N ALA A 14 15.56 6.37 -24.35
CA ALA A 14 16.81 5.60 -24.47
C ALA A 14 17.68 5.64 -23.21
N GLY A 15 17.40 6.54 -22.25
CA GLY A 15 18.06 6.58 -20.95
C GLY A 15 17.62 5.47 -19.99
N GLN A 16 16.56 4.71 -20.32
CA GLN A 16 16.03 3.63 -19.48
C GLN A 16 16.07 2.23 -20.13
N ASP A 17 16.96 2.01 -21.09
CA ASP A 17 17.41 0.67 -21.46
C ASP A 17 18.29 0.12 -20.32
N TYR A 18 17.72 -0.75 -19.48
CA TYR A 18 18.35 -1.18 -18.24
C TYR A 18 19.60 -2.06 -18.49
N LEU A 19 20.75 -1.46 -18.22
CA LEU A 19 22.01 -2.16 -17.96
C LEU A 19 21.90 -2.86 -16.60
N ILE A 20 21.64 -4.16 -16.61
CA ILE A 20 21.55 -4.93 -15.37
C ILE A 20 22.97 -5.35 -14.97
N GLU A 21 23.49 -4.69 -13.93
CA GLU A 21 24.78 -5.03 -13.34
C GLU A 21 24.68 -6.33 -12.51
N LEU A 22 25.59 -7.27 -12.72
CA LEU A 22 25.61 -8.54 -11.99
C LEU A 22 26.67 -8.56 -10.87
N PRO A 23 26.31 -8.98 -9.64
CA PRO A 23 25.03 -9.58 -9.25
C PRO A 23 23.96 -8.54 -8.86
N SER A 24 22.71 -8.76 -9.29
CA SER A 24 21.52 -8.04 -8.82
C SER A 24 20.31 -8.97 -8.77
N VAL A 25 19.34 -8.64 -7.93
CA VAL A 25 18.08 -9.39 -7.76
C VAL A 25 17.04 -8.83 -8.73
N ILE A 26 16.47 -9.68 -9.57
CA ILE A 26 15.49 -9.28 -10.60
C ILE A 26 14.11 -9.83 -10.21
N PRO A 27 13.09 -8.97 -9.97
CA PRO A 27 11.72 -9.40 -9.75
C PRO A 27 11.04 -9.85 -11.06
N MET A 28 10.32 -10.96 -10.98
CA MET A 28 9.68 -11.70 -12.08
C MET A 28 8.27 -12.13 -11.65
N SER A 29 7.38 -12.52 -12.58
CA SER A 29 5.98 -12.92 -12.26
C SER A 29 5.53 -14.16 -13.06
N TYR A 30 4.54 -14.96 -12.61
CA TYR A 30 3.90 -16.06 -13.40
C TYR A 30 2.57 -16.64 -12.80
N ALA A 31 1.82 -17.52 -13.54
CA ALA A 31 1.01 -18.69 -13.04
C ALA A 31 0.23 -19.59 -14.07
N TYR A 32 0.01 -20.86 -13.72
CA TYR A 32 -0.08 -22.11 -14.54
C TYR A 32 -1.21 -22.35 -15.60
N LYS A 33 -0.99 -23.32 -16.53
CA LYS A 33 -1.98 -23.95 -17.45
C LYS A 33 -1.73 -25.46 -17.63
N SER A 34 -2.76 -26.29 -17.44
CA SER A 34 -2.70 -27.77 -17.32
C SER A 34 -2.65 -28.59 -18.63
N GLY A 35 -2.39 -27.97 -19.78
CA GLY A 35 -2.47 -28.63 -21.10
C GLY A 35 -1.13 -29.02 -21.73
N THR A 36 -0.01 -28.95 -20.99
CA THR A 36 1.35 -29.12 -21.55
C THR A 36 2.35 -29.48 -20.45
N ALA A 37 3.37 -30.28 -20.82
CA ALA A 37 4.48 -30.68 -19.94
C ALA A 37 5.72 -29.77 -20.05
N ASN A 38 5.69 -28.74 -20.90
CA ASN A 38 6.79 -27.79 -21.02
C ASN A 38 6.92 -26.92 -19.76
N PHE A 39 8.14 -26.55 -19.39
CA PHE A 39 8.39 -25.59 -18.32
C PHE A 39 8.06 -24.17 -18.84
N MET A 40 6.80 -23.74 -18.66
CA MET A 40 6.31 -22.47 -19.20
C MET A 40 5.97 -21.48 -18.09
N LYS A 41 6.43 -20.24 -18.25
CA LYS A 41 5.95 -19.09 -17.49
C LYS A 41 4.47 -18.85 -17.83
N HIS A 42 3.58 -19.40 -17.02
CA HIS A 42 2.16 -19.00 -16.90
C HIS A 42 1.94 -17.48 -16.64
N ASP A 43 0.71 -16.98 -16.49
CA ASP A 43 0.37 -15.71 -15.80
C ASP A 43 -1.02 -15.73 -15.09
N SER A 44 -1.09 -15.94 -13.76
CA SER A 44 -2.32 -15.79 -12.90
C SER A 44 -2.10 -15.05 -11.55
N ARG A 45 -0.95 -14.37 -11.40
CA ARG A 45 -0.47 -13.55 -10.25
C ARG A 45 0.29 -14.31 -9.15
N GLY A 46 1.60 -14.35 -9.31
CA GLY A 46 2.58 -14.56 -8.23
C GLY A 46 3.90 -13.90 -8.64
N VAL A 47 4.56 -13.22 -7.72
CA VAL A 47 5.89 -12.61 -7.96
C VAL A 47 6.95 -13.57 -7.41
N TRP A 48 8.08 -13.68 -8.10
CA TRP A 48 9.26 -14.47 -7.73
C TRP A 48 10.52 -13.70 -8.11
N SER A 49 11.69 -14.11 -7.65
CA SER A 49 12.96 -13.49 -8.07
C SER A 49 13.98 -14.48 -8.59
N LEU A 50 14.80 -13.95 -9.48
CA LEU A 50 15.97 -14.63 -10.01
C LEU A 50 17.21 -13.78 -9.66
N ALA A 51 18.21 -14.40 -9.05
CA ALA A 51 19.55 -13.85 -8.99
C ALA A 51 20.45 -14.66 -9.93
N ILE A 52 21.31 -13.96 -10.67
CA ILE A 52 22.31 -14.57 -11.56
C ILE A 52 23.69 -14.12 -11.08
N ASP A 53 24.55 -15.09 -10.77
CA ASP A 53 25.92 -14.81 -10.37
C ASP A 53 26.83 -14.53 -11.59
N ARG A 54 28.09 -14.17 -11.33
CA ARG A 54 29.06 -13.86 -12.41
C ARG A 54 29.56 -15.09 -13.17
N GLY A 55 29.28 -16.30 -12.69
CA GLY A 55 29.51 -17.57 -13.38
C GLY A 55 28.32 -18.05 -14.20
N GLY A 56 27.17 -17.36 -14.15
CA GLY A 56 25.93 -17.78 -14.80
C GLY A 56 25.12 -18.79 -14.00
N VAL A 57 25.46 -19.02 -12.72
CA VAL A 57 24.66 -19.82 -11.81
C VAL A 57 23.40 -19.03 -11.45
N ILE A 58 22.26 -19.70 -11.58
CA ILE A 58 20.94 -19.16 -11.23
C ILE A 58 20.61 -19.58 -9.80
N SER A 59 20.22 -18.62 -8.97
CA SER A 59 19.63 -18.87 -7.64
C SER A 59 18.30 -18.13 -7.48
N ASP A 60 17.56 -18.48 -6.44
CA ASP A 60 16.52 -17.59 -5.93
C ASP A 60 17.17 -16.26 -5.51
N GLY A 61 16.49 -15.16 -5.81
CA GLY A 61 16.91 -13.80 -5.43
C GLY A 61 16.45 -13.36 -4.03
N GLY A 62 15.61 -14.15 -3.34
CA GLY A 62 15.19 -13.85 -1.96
C GLY A 62 14.29 -12.62 -1.81
N LEU A 63 13.58 -12.24 -2.87
CA LEU A 63 12.67 -11.09 -2.92
C LEU A 63 11.45 -11.27 -2.02
N ASP A 64 11.09 -10.26 -1.22
CA ASP A 64 9.86 -10.31 -0.44
C ASP A 64 8.63 -10.10 -1.34
N VAL A 65 7.97 -11.22 -1.64
CA VAL A 65 6.74 -11.28 -2.44
C VAL A 65 5.59 -10.48 -1.82
N LYS A 66 5.65 -10.16 -0.51
CA LYS A 66 4.61 -9.38 0.20
C LYS A 66 4.58 -7.90 -0.21
N GLU A 67 5.70 -7.33 -0.62
CA GLU A 67 5.79 -5.90 -1.00
C GLU A 67 5.25 -5.67 -2.43
N LEU A 68 5.40 -6.66 -3.32
CA LEU A 68 5.10 -6.55 -4.75
C LEU A 68 3.73 -7.10 -5.16
N LEU A 69 3.01 -7.74 -4.24
CA LEU A 69 1.60 -8.10 -4.41
C LEU A 69 0.69 -7.06 -3.74
N ARG A 70 -0.56 -6.99 -4.22
CA ARG A 70 -1.62 -6.20 -3.58
C ARG A 70 -1.76 -6.63 -2.11
N ASN A 71 -1.31 -5.77 -1.20
CA ASN A 71 -1.32 -6.04 0.22
C ASN A 71 -2.68 -5.60 0.82
N GLU A 72 -3.44 -6.56 1.32
CA GLU A 72 -4.81 -6.35 1.80
C GLU A 72 -4.87 -5.35 2.97
N ASP A 73 -3.87 -5.32 3.86
CA ASP A 73 -3.89 -4.40 5.00
C ASP A 73 -3.74 -2.93 4.58
N TYR A 74 -2.92 -2.63 3.57
CA TYR A 74 -2.80 -1.28 3.00
C TYR A 74 -4.09 -0.85 2.27
N GLU A 75 -4.73 -1.77 1.56
CA GLU A 75 -6.01 -1.50 0.88
C GLU A 75 -7.16 -1.28 1.87
N GLN A 76 -7.25 -2.13 2.90
CA GLN A 76 -8.19 -1.93 4.01
C GLN A 76 -7.92 -0.60 4.71
N HIS A 77 -6.66 -0.28 5.04
CA HIS A 77 -6.28 1.00 5.64
C HIS A 77 -6.78 2.18 4.80
N GLY A 78 -6.46 2.23 3.50
CA GLY A 78 -6.87 3.32 2.62
C GLY A 78 -8.39 3.48 2.53
N LEU A 79 -9.13 2.36 2.39
CA LEU A 79 -10.59 2.36 2.33
C LEU A 79 -11.23 2.82 3.65
N TRP A 80 -10.72 2.36 4.79
CA TRP A 80 -11.23 2.75 6.10
C TRP A 80 -10.90 4.20 6.44
N MET A 81 -9.68 4.69 6.18
CA MET A 81 -9.33 6.10 6.39
C MET A 81 -10.22 7.01 5.54
N TRP A 82 -10.40 6.71 4.26
CA TRP A 82 -11.30 7.47 3.40
C TRP A 82 -12.75 7.46 3.93
N GLY A 83 -13.28 6.28 4.28
CA GLY A 83 -14.66 6.15 4.78
C GLY A 83 -14.90 6.93 6.08
N LEU A 84 -13.99 6.82 7.04
CA LEU A 84 -14.08 7.50 8.34
C LEU A 84 -13.94 9.02 8.19
N TRP A 85 -12.96 9.49 7.44
CA TRP A 85 -12.65 10.93 7.36
C TRP A 85 -13.59 11.66 6.41
N PHE A 86 -13.98 11.05 5.29
CA PHE A 86 -14.90 11.66 4.33
C PHE A 86 -16.37 11.43 4.72
N VAL A 87 -16.82 10.18 4.82
CA VAL A 87 -18.25 9.87 4.99
C VAL A 87 -18.70 10.18 6.42
N CYS A 88 -18.00 9.68 7.44
CA CYS A 88 -18.36 9.99 8.83
C CYS A 88 -18.03 11.44 9.20
N GLY A 89 -16.94 12.01 8.66
CA GLY A 89 -16.62 13.45 8.80
C GLY A 89 -17.72 14.38 8.27
N LEU A 90 -18.31 14.07 7.11
CA LEU A 90 -19.50 14.78 6.61
C LEU A 90 -20.71 14.61 7.55
N GLY A 91 -20.92 13.43 8.12
CA GLY A 91 -21.94 13.18 9.15
C GLY A 91 -21.77 14.04 10.42
N LEU A 92 -20.52 14.21 10.87
CA LEU A 92 -20.16 15.08 12.00
C LEU A 92 -20.46 16.56 11.69
N LEU A 93 -20.19 17.02 10.47
CA LEU A 93 -20.58 18.36 10.03
C LEU A 93 -22.10 18.52 9.96
N VAL A 94 -22.83 17.54 9.44
CA VAL A 94 -24.30 17.60 9.28
C VAL A 94 -25.02 17.70 10.63
N THR A 95 -24.65 16.84 11.59
CA THR A 95 -25.24 16.80 12.94
C THR A 95 -25.14 18.15 13.67
N LYS A 96 -24.05 18.91 13.50
CA LYS A 96 -23.84 20.22 14.14
C LYS A 96 -24.36 21.40 13.33
N ARG A 97 -24.22 21.36 12.00
CA ARG A 97 -24.47 22.52 11.13
C ARG A 97 -25.93 22.62 10.69
N TYR A 98 -26.53 21.51 10.26
CA TYR A 98 -27.83 21.52 9.57
C TYR A 98 -28.99 21.02 10.44
N VAL A 99 -28.75 20.15 11.43
CA VAL A 99 -29.82 19.51 12.24
C VAL A 99 -30.02 20.16 13.61
N LYS A 100 -29.76 21.48 13.72
CA LYS A 100 -29.83 22.23 15.01
C LYS A 100 -31.19 22.16 15.72
N LYS A 101 -32.29 21.95 15.00
CA LYS A 101 -33.65 21.77 15.57
C LYS A 101 -33.71 20.62 16.60
N HIS A 102 -32.87 19.60 16.44
CA HIS A 102 -32.82 18.43 17.32
C HIS A 102 -31.51 18.37 18.11
N TRP A 103 -31.01 19.53 18.56
CA TRP A 103 -29.67 19.71 19.14
C TRP A 103 -29.26 18.62 20.14
N MET A 104 -30.09 18.28 21.12
CA MET A 104 -29.71 17.32 22.18
C MET A 104 -29.49 15.89 21.63
N SER A 105 -30.39 15.41 20.76
CA SER A 105 -30.23 14.12 20.09
C SER A 105 -29.05 14.11 19.12
N MET A 106 -28.87 15.21 18.36
CA MET A 106 -27.79 15.34 17.37
C MET A 106 -26.42 15.52 18.04
N GLN A 107 -26.35 16.13 19.22
CA GLN A 107 -25.17 16.19 20.06
C GLN A 107 -24.72 14.78 20.48
N MET A 108 -25.65 13.93 20.92
CA MET A 108 -25.34 12.54 21.29
C MET A 108 -24.86 11.74 20.08
N ILE A 109 -25.54 11.83 18.94
CA ILE A 109 -25.13 11.16 17.69
C ILE A 109 -23.75 11.65 17.24
N HIS A 110 -23.48 12.96 17.31
CA HIS A 110 -22.18 13.53 16.97
C HIS A 110 -21.06 13.01 17.87
N SER A 111 -21.27 12.99 19.19
CA SER A 111 -20.27 12.46 20.14
C SER A 111 -20.00 10.97 19.93
N LEU A 112 -21.04 10.15 19.70
CA LEU A 112 -20.88 8.72 19.40
C LEU A 112 -20.16 8.47 18.07
N LEU A 113 -20.54 9.22 17.01
CA LEU A 113 -19.90 9.10 15.70
C LEU A 113 -18.43 9.57 15.74
N GLY A 114 -18.12 10.61 16.51
CA GLY A 114 -16.75 11.11 16.70
C GLY A 114 -15.88 10.10 17.43
N MET A 115 -16.40 9.48 18.50
CA MET A 115 -15.72 8.41 19.22
C MET A 115 -15.48 7.18 18.34
N PHE A 116 -16.46 6.79 17.50
CA PHE A 116 -16.27 5.73 16.51
C PHE A 116 -15.17 6.06 15.50
N VAL A 117 -15.18 7.25 14.92
CA VAL A 117 -14.15 7.70 13.97
C VAL A 117 -12.76 7.69 14.60
N MET A 118 -12.61 8.17 15.83
CA MET A 118 -11.35 8.17 16.57
C MET A 118 -10.83 6.75 16.80
N ILE A 119 -11.65 5.87 17.39
CA ILE A 119 -11.25 4.48 17.70
C ILE A 119 -10.88 3.72 16.43
N ALA A 120 -11.70 3.81 15.37
CA ALA A 120 -11.44 3.11 14.13
C ALA A 120 -10.20 3.67 13.40
N THR A 121 -9.98 4.98 13.43
CA THR A 121 -8.75 5.60 12.88
C THR A 121 -7.50 5.10 13.60
N ILE A 122 -7.53 4.96 14.93
CA ILE A 122 -6.41 4.39 15.68
C ILE A 122 -6.17 2.93 15.27
N ILE A 123 -7.21 2.09 15.24
CA ILE A 123 -7.07 0.66 14.90
C ILE A 123 -6.48 0.48 13.49
N PHE A 124 -7.00 1.17 12.48
CA PHE A 124 -6.53 1.02 11.11
C PHE A 124 -5.19 1.72 10.85
N ALA A 125 -4.82 2.76 11.61
CA ALA A 125 -3.47 3.31 11.56
C ALA A 125 -2.46 2.31 12.15
N MET A 126 -2.71 1.79 13.36
CA MET A 126 -1.83 0.83 14.04
C MET A 126 -1.59 -0.47 13.24
N LYS A 127 -2.53 -0.87 12.36
CA LYS A 127 -2.38 -2.03 11.47
C LYS A 127 -1.26 -1.88 10.42
N VAL A 128 -0.95 -0.66 10.01
CA VAL A 128 -0.03 -0.35 8.89
C VAL A 128 1.10 0.59 9.34
N ALA A 129 1.07 1.07 10.58
CA ALA A 129 2.09 1.92 11.16
C ALA A 129 3.38 1.12 11.43
N ASP A 130 4.29 1.17 10.47
CA ASP A 130 5.71 1.03 10.77
C ASP A 130 6.18 2.34 11.42
N PHE A 131 6.62 2.29 12.67
CA PHE A 131 6.93 3.49 13.47
C PHE A 131 8.33 4.07 13.18
N ASP A 132 8.87 3.76 12.00
CA ASP A 132 10.11 4.36 11.53
C ASP A 132 9.86 5.75 10.92
N LEU A 133 10.18 6.77 11.70
CA LEU A 133 10.10 8.18 11.28
C LEU A 133 11.35 8.64 10.49
N SER A 134 12.36 7.79 10.30
CA SER A 134 13.60 8.16 9.60
C SER A 134 13.49 8.06 8.07
N ASP A 135 12.80 7.03 7.56
CA ASP A 135 12.54 6.82 6.12
C ASP A 135 11.06 7.06 5.73
N GLY A 136 10.25 7.61 6.64
CA GLY A 136 8.81 7.80 6.46
C GLY A 136 8.42 8.79 5.36
N SER A 137 7.48 8.40 4.49
CA SER A 137 6.92 9.29 3.47
C SER A 137 6.21 10.51 4.09
N PHE A 138 6.06 11.61 3.32
CA PHE A 138 5.31 12.80 3.75
C PHE A 138 3.87 12.47 4.18
N HIS A 139 3.27 11.44 3.58
CA HIS A 139 1.95 10.93 3.97
C HIS A 139 1.98 10.34 5.39
N ASN A 140 2.98 9.50 5.70
CA ASN A 140 3.15 8.91 7.04
C ASN A 140 3.38 9.98 8.11
N TYR A 141 4.19 11.00 7.80
CA TYR A 141 4.45 12.13 8.70
C TYR A 141 3.14 12.89 9.03
N LEU A 142 2.38 13.31 8.02
CA LEU A 142 1.10 13.98 8.24
C LEU A 142 0.09 13.10 8.97
N GLY A 143 -0.02 11.83 8.59
CA GLY A 143 -0.93 10.86 9.24
C GLY A 143 -0.63 10.72 10.73
N THR A 144 0.64 10.56 11.08
CA THR A 144 1.10 10.47 12.48
C THR A 144 0.79 11.75 13.26
N VAL A 145 1.10 12.92 12.71
CA VAL A 145 0.83 14.22 13.36
C VAL A 145 -0.68 14.41 13.60
N PHE A 146 -1.53 14.16 12.61
CA PHE A 146 -2.98 14.30 12.78
C PHE A 146 -3.57 13.26 13.74
N LEU A 147 -3.01 12.06 13.82
CA LEU A 147 -3.39 11.05 14.81
C LEU A 147 -3.12 11.53 16.24
N PHE A 148 -1.92 12.06 16.50
CA PHE A 148 -1.60 12.65 17.81
C PHE A 148 -2.50 13.84 18.16
N ILE A 149 -2.75 14.76 17.21
CA ILE A 149 -3.68 15.89 17.42
C ILE A 149 -5.10 15.38 17.73
N SER A 150 -5.55 14.32 17.06
CA SER A 150 -6.89 13.75 17.25
C SER A 150 -7.06 13.05 18.61
N ILE A 151 -5.99 12.51 19.19
CA ILE A 151 -5.96 11.88 20.52
C ILE A 151 -5.79 12.92 21.65
N LEU A 152 -5.03 13.99 21.41
CA LEU A 152 -4.77 15.03 22.42
C LEU A 152 -5.81 16.15 22.45
N GLY A 153 -6.57 16.32 21.35
CA GLY A 153 -7.63 17.32 21.21
C GLY A 153 -9.05 16.84 21.52
N SER A 154 -9.21 15.56 21.88
CA SER A 154 -10.48 14.91 22.26
C SER A 154 -10.74 14.92 23.76
#